data_AF-A0AA39FH27-F1
#
_entry.id   AF-A0AA39FH27-F1
#
_cell.length_a   1.000
_cell.length_b   1.000
_cell.length_c   1.000
_cell.angle_alpha   90.00
_cell.angle_beta   90.00
_cell.angle_gamma   90.00
#
_symmetry.space_group_name_H-M   'P 1'
#
loop_
_entity.id
_entity.type
_entity.pdbx_description
1 polymer ?
#
loop_
_entity_poly.entity_id
_entity_poly.type
_entity_poly.pdbx_seq_one_letter_code
_entity_poly.pdbx_strand_id
1 'polypeptide(L)'
;MKEKDLKIQEYKQKMEKYKKRLQRLRKNTKNNNKNDETLNTKLTRMCDPPATRKDVVKMALFGEVLNEQLKENYTGLKTQREKDIFGRVVSGARIEKYKLCRTQDSAITYETLQKATNQSLLPTKRTLLALISSENMKTVQNFYENNENSRVGARKREFVTRNEVNKQKRYSLDTMGNLYKRFKSNKSGLISYQTFCCLHPFWVRCVNKNPDYIEFDDSKAILFKKWTIEKKDYKDPKLNKVRFITKYVKKSLTVRPRELIQKLHEELDAYYNHERNILHQNKALNKLKENLNDNEVSGHGKSAADGVGATCKRSAYVIVATGGDIDSLESFIDSVQQRYPAITIFKIDDNAINNMTNDIQKDAKNLKSFICTLRCTSKYIR
;
A
#
# COMPACT_ATOMS: atom_id res chain seq x y z
N MET A 1 53.15 -0.89 4.21
CA MET A 1 52.96 0.43 3.55
C MET A 1 54.02 1.36 4.07
N LYS A 2 54.59 2.22 3.21
CA LYS A 2 55.66 3.14 3.64
C LYS A 2 55.04 4.16 4.59
N GLU A 3 55.75 4.59 5.62
CA GLU A 3 55.28 5.57 6.64
C GLU A 3 54.65 6.83 6.01
N LYS A 4 55.15 7.21 4.83
CA LYS A 4 54.61 8.29 3.99
C LYS A 4 53.16 8.05 3.55
N ASP A 5 52.79 6.83 3.19
CA ASP A 5 51.44 6.48 2.71
C ASP A 5 50.40 6.58 3.83
N LEU A 6 50.78 6.15 5.05
CA LEU A 6 49.98 6.31 6.27
C LEU A 6 49.74 7.79 6.58
N LYS A 7 50.79 8.60 6.53
CA LYS A 7 50.70 10.05 6.78
C LYS A 7 49.80 10.76 5.75
N ILE A 8 49.89 10.35 4.48
CA ILE A 8 49.00 10.84 3.41
C ILE A 8 47.53 10.46 3.68
N GLN A 9 47.28 9.24 4.15
CA GLN A 9 45.92 8.80 4.49
C GLN A 9 45.33 9.59 5.67
N GLU A 10 46.11 9.85 6.72
CA GLU A 10 45.70 10.69 7.85
C GLU A 10 45.37 12.12 7.41
N TYR A 11 46.19 12.72 6.54
CA TYR A 11 45.92 14.06 6.02
C TYR A 11 44.65 14.11 5.16
N LYS A 12 44.37 13.07 4.37
CA LYS A 12 43.11 12.97 3.61
C LYS A 12 41.89 12.93 4.54
N GLN A 13 41.95 12.14 5.61
CA GLN A 13 40.87 12.05 6.61
C GLN A 13 40.66 13.39 7.34
N LYS A 14 41.75 14.06 7.74
CA LYS A 14 41.67 15.41 8.34
C LYS A 14 41.05 16.41 7.39
N MET A 15 41.46 16.41 6.11
CA MET A 15 40.89 17.28 5.08
C MET A 15 39.38 17.06 4.92
N GLU A 16 38.90 15.81 4.83
CA GLU A 16 37.47 15.50 4.72
C GLU A 16 36.68 15.93 5.96
N LYS A 17 37.25 15.74 7.16
CA LYS A 17 36.66 16.22 8.41
C LYS A 17 36.46 17.74 8.37
N TYR A 18 37.47 18.50 7.94
CA TYR A 18 37.37 19.95 7.83
C TYR A 18 36.37 20.41 6.75
N LYS A 19 36.34 19.75 5.57
CA LYS A 19 35.33 20.03 4.53
C LYS A 19 33.90 19.84 5.03
N LYS A 20 33.62 18.73 5.74
CA LYS A 20 32.30 18.48 6.32
C LYS A 20 31.93 19.51 7.40
N ARG A 21 32.88 19.94 8.22
CA ARG A 21 32.65 20.99 9.24
C ARG A 21 32.29 22.32 8.59
N LEU A 22 33.01 22.74 7.55
CA LEU A 22 32.73 23.97 6.81
C LEU A 22 31.36 23.93 6.12
N GLN A 23 30.97 22.78 5.55
CA GLN A 23 29.66 22.60 4.93
C GLN A 23 28.52 22.77 5.94
N ARG A 24 28.66 22.24 7.17
CA ARG A 24 27.68 22.41 8.25
C ARG A 24 27.56 23.87 8.68
N LEU A 25 28.68 24.56 8.86
CA LEU A 25 28.71 25.99 9.20
C LEU A 25 27.98 26.83 8.13
N ARG A 26 28.29 26.61 6.85
CA ARG A 26 27.62 27.30 5.72
C ARG A 26 26.12 27.02 5.65
N LYS A 27 25.67 25.80 5.97
CA LYS A 27 24.24 25.48 6.07
C LYS A 27 23.56 26.20 7.24
N ASN A 28 24.24 26.33 8.38
CA ASN A 28 23.70 27.02 9.54
C ASN A 28 23.50 28.53 9.27
N THR A 29 24.48 29.17 8.63
CA THR A 29 24.35 30.58 8.22
C THR A 29 23.22 30.81 7.21
N LYS A 30 23.01 29.88 6.26
CA LYS A 30 21.88 29.95 5.32
C LYS A 30 20.51 29.75 5.99
N ASN A 31 20.44 28.95 7.06
CA ASN A 31 19.20 28.72 7.80
C ASN A 31 18.84 29.88 8.74
N ASN A 32 19.82 30.59 9.30
CA ASN A 32 19.56 31.79 10.11
C ASN A 32 18.94 32.96 9.32
N ASN A 33 19.06 32.97 7.99
CA ASN A 33 18.40 33.94 7.12
C ASN A 33 16.94 33.57 6.77
N LYS A 34 16.44 32.40 7.22
CA LYS A 34 15.00 32.11 7.20
C LYS A 34 14.43 32.57 8.54
N ASN A 35 13.45 33.46 8.50
CA ASN A 35 12.75 34.07 9.65
C ASN A 35 11.94 33.08 10.52
N ASP A 36 12.33 31.80 10.58
CA ASP A 36 11.66 30.82 11.43
C ASP A 36 12.25 30.92 12.84
N GLU A 37 11.66 31.79 13.66
CA GLU A 37 12.01 31.88 15.08
C GLU A 37 11.90 30.51 15.76
N THR A 38 12.98 30.08 16.40
CA THR A 38 12.98 28.86 17.20
C THR A 38 11.95 28.95 18.33
N LEU A 39 11.27 27.83 18.60
CA LEU A 39 10.19 27.76 19.60
C LEU A 39 10.61 28.28 20.98
N ASN A 40 11.86 28.04 21.39
CA ASN A 40 12.41 28.55 22.65
C ASN A 40 12.52 30.08 22.64
N THR A 41 12.98 30.66 21.54
CA THR A 41 13.08 32.12 21.37
C THR A 41 11.69 32.76 21.40
N LYS A 42 10.69 32.10 20.81
CA LYS A 42 9.28 32.51 20.86
C LYS A 42 8.69 32.41 22.27
N LEU A 43 8.99 31.35 23.01
CA LEU A 43 8.56 31.18 24.41
C LEU A 43 9.18 32.24 25.33
N THR A 44 10.48 32.53 25.19
CA THR A 44 11.13 33.58 25.98
C THR A 44 10.44 34.93 25.75
N ARG A 45 10.17 35.28 24.49
CA ARG A 45 9.42 36.51 24.16
C ARG A 45 7.98 36.52 24.66
N MET A 46 7.31 35.37 24.74
CA MET A 46 5.95 35.28 25.30
C MET A 46 5.93 35.43 26.83
N CYS A 47 7.03 35.10 27.51
CA CYS A 47 7.17 35.22 28.96
C CYS A 47 7.49 36.65 29.45
N ASP A 48 7.96 37.52 28.56
CA ASP A 48 8.36 38.90 28.89
C ASP A 48 7.15 39.82 29.14
N PRO A 49 6.09 39.87 28.28
CA PRO A 49 4.92 40.70 28.54
C PRO A 49 3.95 40.06 29.55
N PRO A 50 3.39 40.83 30.50
CA PRO A 50 2.45 40.30 31.50
C PRO A 50 1.12 39.82 30.91
N ALA A 51 0.71 40.33 29.74
CA ALA A 51 -0.50 39.90 29.04
C ALA A 51 -0.35 38.49 28.45
N THR A 52 0.74 38.22 27.72
CA THR A 52 1.01 36.93 27.07
C THR A 52 1.51 35.86 28.05
N ARG A 53 2.07 36.27 29.20
CA ARG A 53 2.45 35.34 30.28
C ARG A 53 1.25 34.51 30.78
N LYS A 54 0.04 35.09 30.81
CA LYS A 54 -1.18 34.36 31.20
C LYS A 54 -1.48 33.18 30.27
N ASP A 55 -1.25 33.37 28.97
CA ASP A 55 -1.45 32.31 27.97
C ASP A 55 -0.42 31.18 28.13
N VAL A 56 0.83 31.53 28.42
CA VAL A 56 1.89 30.56 28.72
C VAL A 56 1.55 29.74 29.98
N VAL A 57 1.08 30.40 31.05
CA VAL A 57 0.65 29.75 32.29
C VAL A 57 -0.55 28.84 32.03
N LYS A 58 -1.54 29.27 31.24
CA LYS A 58 -2.70 28.45 30.86
C LYS A 58 -2.30 27.22 30.06
N MET A 59 -1.34 27.35 29.13
CA MET A 59 -0.80 26.23 28.37
C MET A 59 -0.01 25.25 29.26
N ALA A 60 0.75 25.76 30.24
CA ALA A 60 1.47 24.93 31.20
C ALA A 60 0.50 24.13 32.10
N LEU A 61 -0.50 24.80 32.69
CA LEU A 61 -1.57 24.17 33.47
C LEU A 61 -2.32 23.10 32.67
N PHE A 62 -2.67 23.39 31.41
CA PHE A 62 -3.29 22.41 30.53
C PHE A 62 -2.40 21.18 30.31
N GLY A 63 -1.09 21.39 30.14
CA GLY A 63 -0.11 20.31 30.02
C GLY A 63 0.00 19.45 31.29
N GLU A 64 -0.04 20.07 32.47
CA GLU A 64 -0.02 19.38 33.76
C GLU A 64 -1.27 18.50 33.95
N VAL A 65 -2.46 19.07 33.76
CA VAL A 65 -3.74 18.34 33.87
C VAL A 65 -3.79 17.17 32.90
N LEU A 66 -3.34 17.38 31.66
CA LEU A 66 -3.30 16.31 30.65
C LEU A 66 -2.32 15.20 31.04
N ASN A 67 -1.18 15.55 31.63
CA ASN A 67 -0.19 14.57 32.09
C ASN A 67 -0.70 13.77 33.31
N GLU A 68 -1.43 14.39 34.24
CA GLU A 68 -2.09 13.69 35.35
C GLU A 68 -3.16 12.72 34.85
N GLN A 69 -4.03 13.15 33.93
CA GLN A 69 -5.04 12.28 33.33
C GLN A 69 -4.41 11.09 32.59
N LEU A 70 -3.30 11.30 31.89
CA LEU A 70 -2.58 10.19 31.23
C LEU A 70 -1.96 9.23 32.25
N LYS A 71 -1.52 9.70 33.42
CA LYS A 71 -1.02 8.83 34.51
C LYS A 71 -2.15 7.98 35.07
N GLU A 72 -3.29 8.57 35.40
CA GLU A 72 -4.46 7.87 35.92
C GLU A 72 -4.99 6.83 34.93
N ASN A 73 -5.08 7.20 33.65
CA ASN A 73 -5.48 6.28 32.60
C ASN A 73 -4.50 5.11 32.47
N TYR A 74 -3.19 5.36 32.57
CA TYR A 74 -2.17 4.31 32.46
C TYR A 74 -2.16 3.36 33.67
N THR A 75 -2.33 3.88 34.90
CA THR A 75 -2.41 3.06 36.12
C THR A 75 -3.67 2.22 36.16
N GLY A 76 -4.78 2.69 35.57
CA GLY A 76 -6.04 1.95 35.45
C GLY A 76 -6.00 0.75 34.49
N LEU A 77 -4.99 0.63 33.62
CA LEU A 77 -4.86 -0.49 32.68
C LEU A 77 -4.35 -1.75 33.39
N LYS A 78 -5.07 -2.87 33.23
CA LYS A 78 -4.74 -4.13 33.92
C LYS A 78 -3.77 -5.00 33.14
N THR A 79 -3.89 -5.04 31.81
CA THR A 79 -3.07 -5.93 30.98
C THR A 79 -1.89 -5.20 30.36
N GLN A 80 -0.77 -5.92 30.17
CA GLN A 80 0.41 -5.38 29.51
C GLN A 80 0.12 -4.97 28.05
N ARG A 81 -0.75 -5.72 27.37
CA ARG A 81 -1.16 -5.41 25.98
C ARG A 81 -1.89 -4.07 25.89
N GLU A 82 -2.78 -3.77 26.84
CA GLU A 82 -3.47 -2.48 26.89
C GLU A 82 -2.50 -1.34 27.16
N LYS A 83 -1.55 -1.51 28.09
CA LYS A 83 -0.49 -0.52 28.37
C LYS A 83 0.37 -0.24 27.14
N ASP A 84 0.70 -1.27 26.36
CA ASP A 84 1.46 -1.12 25.12
C ASP A 84 0.65 -0.41 24.02
N ILE A 85 -0.66 -0.69 23.91
CA ILE A 85 -1.56 0.01 22.96
C ILE A 85 -1.69 1.49 23.36
N PHE A 86 -1.91 1.75 24.64
CA PHE A 86 -2.01 3.11 25.18
C PHE A 86 -0.73 3.91 24.93
N GLY A 87 0.43 3.32 25.21
CA GLY A 87 1.73 3.91 24.91
C GLY A 87 1.86 4.32 23.44
N ARG A 88 1.46 3.43 22.52
CA ARG A 88 1.50 3.69 21.07
C ARG A 88 0.55 4.81 20.61
N VAL A 89 -0.67 4.84 21.14
CA VAL A 89 -1.67 5.86 20.77
C VAL A 89 -1.22 7.25 21.23
N VAL A 90 -0.60 7.32 22.41
CA VAL A 90 -0.10 8.58 22.97
C VAL A 90 1.22 8.98 22.30
N SER A 91 2.10 8.04 21.90
CA SER A 91 3.35 8.37 21.20
C SER A 91 3.19 8.56 19.69
N GLY A 92 2.52 9.65 19.29
CA GLY A 92 2.46 10.07 17.90
C GLY A 92 3.74 10.78 17.42
N ALA A 93 3.94 10.87 16.10
CA ALA A 93 5.09 11.54 15.47
C ALA A 93 5.30 12.99 15.94
N ARG A 94 4.22 13.68 16.34
CA ARG A 94 4.30 15.04 16.90
C ARG A 94 4.97 15.05 18.28
N ILE A 95 4.62 14.11 19.15
CA ILE A 95 5.17 14.00 20.50
C ILE A 95 6.65 13.60 20.46
N GLU A 96 7.05 12.74 19.52
CA GLU A 96 8.45 12.42 19.25
C GLU A 96 9.24 13.60 18.69
N LYS A 97 8.70 14.32 17.71
CA LYS A 97 9.33 15.49 17.08
C LYS A 97 9.69 16.56 18.11
N TYR A 98 8.80 16.79 19.08
CA TYR A 98 8.98 17.78 20.14
C TYR A 98 9.55 17.20 21.45
N LYS A 99 9.90 15.90 21.49
CA LYS A 99 10.52 15.23 22.65
C LYS A 99 9.74 15.43 23.96
N LEU A 100 8.41 15.55 23.89
CA LEU A 100 7.56 15.90 25.04
C LEU A 100 7.57 14.82 26.15
N CYS A 101 7.91 13.57 25.82
CA CYS A 101 8.03 12.46 26.78
C CYS A 101 9.46 12.27 27.35
N ARG A 102 10.33 13.28 27.23
CA ARG A 102 11.68 13.26 27.84
C ARG A 102 11.74 13.96 29.19
N THR A 103 10.61 14.49 29.67
CA THR A 103 10.51 15.08 30.99
C THR A 103 10.45 13.97 32.04
N GLN A 104 11.16 14.18 33.16
CA GLN A 104 11.29 13.20 34.25
C GLN A 104 9.93 12.79 34.83
N ASP A 105 8.91 13.66 34.73
CA ASP A 105 7.58 13.46 35.28
C ASP A 105 6.49 13.07 34.26
N SER A 106 6.87 12.64 33.06
CA SER A 106 5.88 12.22 32.05
C SER A 106 5.18 10.90 32.41
N ALA A 107 3.88 10.81 32.12
CA ALA A 107 3.06 9.62 32.37
C ALA A 107 3.59 8.34 31.72
N ILE A 108 4.34 8.49 30.61
CA ILE A 108 4.85 7.40 29.81
C ILE A 108 6.34 7.59 29.64
N THR A 109 7.14 6.74 30.26
CA THR A 109 8.60 6.83 30.22
C THR A 109 9.12 6.64 28.80
N TYR A 110 10.22 7.34 28.49
CA TYR A 110 10.92 7.24 27.22
C TYR A 110 11.29 5.80 26.83
N GLU A 111 11.65 4.96 27.80
CA GLU A 111 11.96 3.54 27.57
C GLU A 111 10.75 2.73 27.10
N THR A 112 9.57 3.02 27.65
CA THR A 112 8.30 2.38 27.26
C THR A 112 7.93 2.75 25.82
N LEU A 113 8.14 4.01 25.45
CA LEU A 113 7.91 4.48 24.08
C LEU A 113 8.92 3.94 23.08
N GLN A 114 10.19 3.79 23.47
CA GLN A 114 11.20 3.18 22.62
C GLN A 114 10.90 1.70 22.34
N LYS A 115 10.26 0.99 23.27
CA LYS A 115 9.76 -0.38 23.05
C LYS A 115 8.54 -0.40 22.14
N ALA A 116 7.64 0.57 22.27
CA ALA A 116 6.42 0.73 21.48
C ALA A 116 6.69 1.14 20.01
N THR A 117 7.62 2.06 19.78
CA THR A 117 7.96 2.62 18.45
C THR A 117 8.72 1.64 17.56
N ASN A 118 9.50 0.73 18.17
CA ASN A 118 10.09 -0.40 17.48
C ASN A 118 9.07 -1.49 17.07
N GLN A 119 7.80 -1.36 17.50
CA GLN A 119 6.69 -2.23 17.11
C GLN A 119 5.71 -1.42 16.26
N SER A 120 5.83 -1.52 14.94
CA SER A 120 4.89 -0.94 13.97
C SER A 120 3.42 -1.24 14.32
N LEU A 121 2.50 -0.36 13.89
CA LEU A 121 1.03 -0.45 14.07
C LEU A 121 0.39 -1.73 13.49
N LEU A 122 1.14 -2.47 12.69
CA LEU A 122 0.84 -3.84 12.32
C LEU A 122 1.93 -4.71 12.94
N PRO A 123 1.65 -5.96 13.39
CA PRO A 123 2.72 -6.93 13.52
C PRO A 123 3.42 -6.91 12.17
N THR A 124 4.62 -6.31 12.11
CA THR A 124 5.50 -6.56 10.99
C THR A 124 5.62 -8.06 11.09
N LYS A 125 4.97 -8.78 10.16
CA LYS A 125 5.33 -10.16 9.89
C LYS A 125 6.84 -10.03 9.75
N ARG A 126 7.61 -10.42 10.77
CA ARG A 126 9.03 -10.67 10.59
C ARG A 126 8.99 -11.59 9.39
N THR A 127 9.36 -11.08 8.21
CA THR A 127 9.32 -11.88 7.00
C THR A 127 10.05 -13.14 7.39
N LEU A 128 9.50 -14.34 7.17
CA LEU A 128 10.12 -15.61 7.63
C LEU A 128 11.65 -15.61 7.49
N LEU A 129 12.15 -14.99 6.42
CA LEU A 129 13.54 -14.59 6.14
C LEU A 129 14.36 -13.98 7.30
N ALA A 130 13.79 -13.12 8.15
CA ALA A 130 14.47 -12.49 9.28
C ALA A 130 14.63 -13.42 10.50
N LEU A 131 13.80 -14.48 10.58
CA LEU A 131 13.92 -15.55 11.58
C LEU A 131 14.81 -16.70 11.09
N ILE A 132 15.08 -16.76 9.79
CA ILE A 132 15.94 -17.78 9.22
C ILE A 132 17.39 -17.48 9.60
N SER A 133 18.04 -18.44 10.26
CA SER A 133 19.46 -18.36 10.60
C SER A 133 20.30 -18.07 9.34
N SER A 134 21.27 -17.16 9.48
CA SER A 134 22.23 -16.83 8.42
C SER A 134 22.98 -18.07 7.91
N GLU A 135 23.09 -19.10 8.75
CA GLU A 135 23.67 -20.40 8.41
C GLU A 135 22.79 -21.21 7.45
N ASN A 136 21.47 -21.24 7.66
CA ASN A 136 20.52 -21.89 6.74
C ASN A 136 20.53 -21.21 5.36
N MET A 137 20.70 -19.89 5.33
CA MET A 137 20.81 -19.14 4.08
C MET A 137 22.10 -19.50 3.32
N LYS A 138 23.25 -19.56 4.01
CA LYS A 138 24.53 -19.98 3.39
C LYS A 138 24.50 -21.42 2.91
N THR A 139 23.90 -22.34 3.68
CA THR A 139 23.84 -23.75 3.30
C THR A 139 23.01 -23.98 2.02
N VAL A 140 21.85 -23.33 1.91
CA VAL A 140 21.05 -23.37 0.67
C VAL A 140 21.81 -22.71 -0.48
N GLN A 141 22.49 -21.59 -0.24
CA GLN A 141 23.29 -20.93 -1.27
C GLN A 141 24.41 -21.84 -1.80
N ASN A 142 25.17 -22.47 -0.92
CA ASN A 142 26.24 -23.40 -1.29
C ASN A 142 25.71 -24.59 -2.08
N PHE A 143 24.51 -25.09 -1.76
CA PHE A 143 23.87 -26.16 -2.52
C PHE A 143 23.63 -25.77 -3.98
N TYR A 144 23.15 -24.55 -4.23
CA TYR A 144 22.93 -24.04 -5.58
C TYR A 144 24.23 -23.64 -6.29
N GLU A 145 25.30 -23.29 -5.57
CA GLU A 145 26.61 -23.02 -6.17
C GLU A 145 27.28 -24.29 -6.72
N ASN A 146 26.88 -25.48 -6.25
CA ASN A 146 27.31 -26.76 -6.82
C ASN A 146 26.79 -26.94 -8.26
N ASN A 147 27.71 -27.29 -9.17
CA ASN A 147 27.44 -27.53 -10.59
C ASN A 147 26.52 -28.72 -10.87
N GLU A 148 26.36 -29.63 -9.91
CA GLU A 148 25.42 -30.76 -9.98
C GLU A 148 23.96 -30.36 -9.82
N ASN A 149 23.70 -29.19 -9.22
CA ASN A 149 22.35 -28.71 -8.93
C ASN A 149 21.96 -27.50 -9.78
N SER A 150 22.94 -26.66 -10.16
CA SER A 150 22.72 -25.59 -11.12
C SER A 150 23.98 -25.32 -11.94
N ARG A 151 23.85 -24.90 -13.20
CA ARG A 151 24.99 -24.57 -14.08
C ARG A 151 25.08 -23.08 -14.36
N VAL A 152 26.30 -22.57 -14.46
CA VAL A 152 26.55 -21.17 -14.85
C VAL A 152 26.16 -20.95 -16.32
N GLY A 153 25.55 -19.81 -16.61
CA GLY A 153 25.24 -19.40 -17.98
C GLY A 153 26.51 -19.20 -18.81
N ALA A 154 26.51 -19.71 -20.04
CA ALA A 154 27.69 -19.72 -20.91
C ALA A 154 28.16 -18.32 -21.35
N ARG A 155 27.27 -17.31 -21.36
CA ARG A 155 27.63 -15.97 -21.84
C ARG A 155 28.29 -15.12 -20.77
N LYS A 156 29.42 -14.49 -21.13
CA LYS A 156 30.17 -13.53 -20.29
C LYS A 156 29.37 -12.28 -19.88
N ARG A 157 28.20 -12.00 -20.47
CA ARG A 157 27.35 -10.84 -20.16
C ARG A 157 26.05 -11.21 -19.41
N GLU A 158 25.89 -12.47 -19.00
CA GLU A 158 24.70 -12.91 -18.29
C GLU A 158 24.82 -12.70 -16.77
N PHE A 159 24.53 -11.48 -16.34
CA PHE A 159 24.52 -11.08 -14.94
C PHE A 159 23.12 -10.68 -14.46
N VAL A 160 22.87 -10.82 -13.16
CA VAL A 160 21.66 -10.34 -12.48
C VAL A 160 22.09 -9.52 -11.28
N THR A 161 21.59 -8.29 -11.21
CA THR A 161 21.82 -7.38 -10.08
C THR A 161 20.55 -7.27 -9.25
N ARG A 162 20.65 -7.50 -7.95
CA ARG A 162 19.57 -7.27 -6.99
C ARG A 162 20.17 -6.84 -5.66
N ASN A 163 19.60 -5.79 -5.05
CA ASN A 163 20.08 -5.23 -3.78
C ASN A 163 21.58 -4.93 -3.81
N GLU A 164 22.06 -4.26 -4.86
CA GLU A 164 23.48 -3.89 -5.05
C GLU A 164 24.47 -5.07 -5.20
N VAL A 165 23.97 -6.32 -5.15
CA VAL A 165 24.78 -7.52 -5.39
C VAL A 165 24.63 -7.95 -6.85
N ASN A 166 25.76 -8.03 -7.55
CA ASN A 166 25.84 -8.52 -8.92
C ASN A 166 26.37 -9.98 -8.95
N LYS A 167 25.61 -10.90 -9.56
CA LYS A 167 25.95 -12.33 -9.66
C LYS A 167 25.70 -12.83 -11.08
N GLN A 168 26.55 -13.75 -11.55
CA GLN A 168 26.37 -14.41 -12.85
C GLN A 168 25.13 -15.31 -12.81
N LYS A 169 24.36 -15.34 -13.90
CA LYS A 169 23.17 -16.21 -14.02
C LYS A 169 23.58 -17.67 -13.89
N ARG A 170 22.79 -18.42 -13.13
CA ARG A 170 22.84 -19.88 -13.06
C ARG A 170 21.48 -20.44 -13.43
N TYR A 171 21.46 -21.68 -13.91
CA TYR A 171 20.27 -22.38 -14.34
C TYR A 171 20.13 -23.68 -13.55
N SER A 172 19.03 -23.86 -12.84
CA SER A 172 18.72 -25.09 -12.09
C SER A 172 18.61 -26.25 -13.06
N LEU A 173 19.22 -27.38 -12.70
CA LEU A 173 19.23 -28.57 -13.57
C LEU A 173 17.96 -29.43 -13.46
N ASP A 174 17.15 -29.21 -12.43
CA ASP A 174 15.96 -30.02 -12.14
C ASP A 174 14.86 -29.14 -11.50
N THR A 175 13.68 -29.71 -11.28
CA THR A 175 12.55 -29.07 -10.62
C THR A 175 12.84 -28.75 -9.15
N MET A 176 12.13 -27.79 -8.58
CA MET A 176 12.31 -27.40 -7.18
C MET A 176 12.02 -28.53 -6.19
N GLY A 177 11.06 -29.40 -6.52
CA GLY A 177 10.74 -30.57 -5.72
C GLY A 177 11.90 -31.58 -5.68
N ASN A 178 12.48 -31.90 -6.83
CA ASN A 178 13.58 -32.85 -6.92
C ASN A 178 14.88 -32.30 -6.31
N LEU A 179 15.16 -31.01 -6.53
CA LEU A 179 16.29 -30.34 -5.88
C LEU A 179 16.14 -30.31 -4.36
N TYR A 180 14.92 -30.13 -3.84
CA TYR A 180 14.68 -30.24 -2.41
C TYR A 180 14.87 -31.66 -1.88
N LYS A 181 14.40 -32.69 -2.61
CA LYS A 181 14.66 -34.09 -2.25
C LYS A 181 16.15 -34.36 -2.15
N ARG A 182 16.93 -33.95 -3.16
CA ARG A 182 18.41 -34.05 -3.17
C ARG A 182 19.05 -33.27 -2.02
N PHE A 183 18.58 -32.06 -1.76
CA PHE A 183 19.05 -31.23 -0.64
C PHE A 183 18.83 -31.96 0.71
N LYS A 184 17.64 -32.54 0.91
CA LYS A 184 17.27 -33.29 2.10
C LYS A 184 18.06 -34.60 2.25
N SER A 185 18.41 -35.26 1.14
CA SER A 185 19.27 -36.45 1.13
C SER A 185 20.72 -36.12 1.46
N ASN A 186 21.26 -35.01 0.95
CA ASN A 186 22.65 -34.60 1.19
C ASN A 186 22.86 -33.96 2.57
N LYS A 187 21.82 -33.32 3.14
CA LYS A 187 21.83 -32.76 4.49
C LYS A 187 20.50 -33.02 5.18
N SER A 188 20.55 -33.69 6.34
CA SER A 188 19.43 -33.94 7.27
C SER A 188 19.02 -32.68 8.07
N GLY A 189 18.96 -31.52 7.43
CA GLY A 189 18.58 -30.26 8.07
C GLY A 189 17.06 -30.08 8.19
N LEU A 190 16.63 -29.42 9.27
CA LEU A 190 15.24 -29.01 9.60
C LEU A 190 14.59 -28.02 8.60
N ILE A 191 15.20 -27.79 7.43
CA ILE A 191 14.69 -26.82 6.46
C ILE A 191 13.50 -27.44 5.73
N SER A 192 12.32 -26.88 5.96
CA SER A 192 11.11 -27.26 5.23
C SER A 192 11.19 -26.85 3.75
N TYR A 193 10.42 -27.53 2.90
CA TYR A 193 10.33 -27.23 1.46
C TYR A 193 10.03 -25.75 1.20
N GLN A 194 9.12 -25.17 1.98
CA GLN A 194 8.74 -23.77 1.85
C GLN A 194 9.89 -22.82 2.18
N THR A 195 10.64 -23.10 3.25
CA THR A 195 11.83 -22.34 3.61
C THR A 195 12.91 -22.45 2.54
N PHE A 196 13.13 -23.64 1.98
CA PHE A 196 14.05 -23.87 0.88
C PHE A 196 13.67 -23.05 -0.37
N CYS A 197 12.40 -23.03 -0.75
CA CYS A 197 11.91 -22.23 -1.88
C CYS A 197 12.04 -20.72 -1.63
N CYS A 198 11.79 -20.26 -0.40
CA CYS A 198 11.99 -18.85 -0.02
C CYS A 198 13.47 -18.43 -0.08
N LEU A 199 14.39 -19.36 0.19
CA LEU A 199 15.84 -19.15 0.13
C LEU A 199 16.43 -19.37 -1.27
N HIS A 200 15.59 -19.61 -2.28
CA HIS A 200 16.05 -19.78 -3.66
C HIS A 200 16.81 -18.54 -4.13
N PRO A 201 18.11 -18.65 -4.50
CA PRO A 201 18.91 -17.49 -4.86
C PRO A 201 18.37 -16.76 -6.09
N PHE A 202 18.41 -15.43 -6.06
CA PHE A 202 17.82 -14.60 -7.14
C PHE A 202 18.56 -14.72 -8.48
N TRP A 203 19.82 -15.16 -8.47
CA TRP A 203 20.66 -15.34 -9.66
C TRP A 203 20.53 -16.73 -10.29
N VAL A 204 19.84 -17.66 -9.61
CA VAL A 204 19.50 -18.97 -10.16
C VAL A 204 18.14 -18.87 -10.85
N ARG A 205 18.01 -19.45 -12.04
CA ARG A 205 16.78 -19.49 -12.83
C ARG A 205 16.37 -20.95 -13.07
N CYS A 206 15.09 -21.25 -12.92
CA CYS A 206 14.58 -22.55 -13.35
C CYS A 206 14.62 -22.62 -14.89
N VAL A 207 15.16 -23.73 -15.42
CA VAL A 207 15.19 -23.97 -16.87
C VAL A 207 13.79 -24.27 -17.38
N ASN A 208 13.03 -25.06 -16.63
CA ASN A 208 11.66 -25.40 -16.96
C ASN A 208 10.69 -24.58 -16.12
N LYS A 209 9.81 -23.81 -16.77
CA LYS A 209 8.69 -23.10 -16.12
C LYS A 209 7.36 -23.82 -16.32
N ASN A 210 7.36 -24.90 -17.11
CA ASN A 210 6.15 -25.61 -17.42
C ASN A 210 5.73 -26.43 -16.19
N PRO A 211 4.41 -26.53 -15.95
CA PRO A 211 3.91 -27.40 -14.90
C PRO A 211 4.24 -28.86 -15.22
N ASP A 212 4.62 -29.61 -14.20
CA ASP A 212 4.73 -31.06 -14.30
C ASP A 212 3.32 -31.63 -14.48
N TYR A 213 3.15 -32.56 -15.42
CA TYR A 213 1.90 -33.27 -15.66
C TYR A 213 2.11 -34.77 -15.47
N ILE A 214 1.07 -35.44 -14.97
CA ILE A 214 1.02 -36.91 -14.88
C ILE A 214 0.88 -37.45 -16.30
N GLU A 215 1.44 -38.63 -16.57
CA GLU A 215 1.21 -39.33 -17.83
C GLU A 215 -0.29 -39.46 -18.10
N PHE A 216 -0.70 -39.16 -19.33
CA PHE A 216 -2.09 -39.12 -19.73
C PHE A 216 -2.29 -39.95 -21.00
N ASP A 217 -3.45 -40.59 -21.09
CA ASP A 217 -3.87 -41.32 -22.28
C ASP A 217 -4.32 -40.34 -23.37
N ASP A 218 -3.50 -40.18 -24.42
CA ASP A 218 -3.78 -39.27 -25.55
C ASP A 218 -4.82 -39.85 -26.52
N SER A 219 -5.29 -41.08 -26.29
CA SER A 219 -6.28 -41.74 -27.16
C SER A 219 -7.68 -41.18 -27.00
N LYS A 220 -8.00 -40.62 -25.83
CA LYS A 220 -9.35 -40.12 -25.49
C LYS A 220 -9.43 -38.61 -25.67
N ALA A 221 -10.36 -38.15 -26.50
CA ALA A 221 -10.63 -36.73 -26.65
C ALA A 221 -11.27 -36.14 -25.39
N ILE A 222 -10.85 -34.94 -25.01
CA ILE A 222 -11.37 -34.22 -23.85
C ILE A 222 -12.25 -33.06 -24.34
N LEU A 223 -13.40 -32.89 -23.68
CA LEU A 223 -14.26 -31.72 -23.85
C LEU A 223 -13.76 -30.60 -22.92
N PHE A 224 -13.30 -29.48 -23.48
CA PHE A 224 -12.91 -28.31 -22.69
C PHE A 224 -13.61 -27.03 -23.17
N LYS A 225 -13.82 -26.08 -22.26
CA LYS A 225 -14.52 -24.83 -22.55
C LYS A 225 -13.53 -23.67 -22.71
N LYS A 226 -13.57 -22.97 -23.84
CA LYS A 226 -12.74 -21.77 -24.11
C LYS A 226 -13.62 -20.55 -24.38
N TRP A 227 -13.18 -19.38 -23.92
CA TRP A 227 -13.76 -18.11 -24.33
C TRP A 227 -13.29 -17.79 -25.75
N THR A 228 -14.23 -17.63 -26.67
CA THR A 228 -13.98 -17.31 -28.07
C THR A 228 -14.71 -16.03 -28.44
N ILE A 229 -14.16 -15.32 -29.43
CA ILE A 229 -14.73 -14.08 -29.92
C ILE A 229 -15.71 -14.40 -31.05
N GLU A 230 -16.96 -14.01 -30.90
CA GLU A 230 -17.97 -14.08 -31.96
C GLU A 230 -18.39 -12.67 -32.38
N LYS A 231 -18.46 -12.42 -33.68
CA LYS A 231 -19.08 -11.22 -34.23
C LYS A 231 -20.57 -11.52 -34.42
N LYS A 232 -21.43 -10.70 -33.81
CA LYS A 232 -22.88 -10.77 -34.00
C LYS A 232 -23.40 -9.45 -34.54
N ASP A 233 -24.37 -9.55 -35.41
CA ASP A 233 -25.08 -8.39 -35.95
C ASP A 233 -26.00 -7.84 -34.86
N TYR A 234 -25.86 -6.56 -34.60
CA TYR A 234 -26.71 -5.81 -33.69
C TYR A 234 -27.36 -4.68 -34.47
N LYS A 235 -28.69 -4.69 -34.49
CA LYS A 235 -29.47 -3.61 -35.09
C LYS A 235 -29.65 -2.52 -34.05
N ASP A 236 -29.08 -1.35 -34.30
CA ASP A 236 -29.21 -0.21 -33.40
C ASP A 236 -30.67 0.28 -33.41
N PRO A 237 -31.42 0.19 -32.28
CA PRO A 237 -32.85 0.51 -32.23
C PRO A 237 -33.17 1.95 -32.67
N LYS A 238 -32.22 2.87 -32.51
CA LYS A 238 -32.42 4.30 -32.79
C LYS A 238 -32.09 4.70 -34.22
N LEU A 239 -31.16 4.01 -34.86
CA LEU A 239 -30.63 4.38 -36.18
C LEU A 239 -30.98 3.38 -37.29
N ASN A 240 -31.61 2.25 -36.95
CA ASN A 240 -31.97 1.14 -37.85
C ASN A 240 -30.82 0.65 -38.74
N LYS A 241 -29.57 0.91 -38.32
CA LYS A 241 -28.33 0.48 -38.98
C LYS A 241 -27.79 -0.77 -38.28
N VAL A 242 -27.33 -1.72 -39.07
CA VAL A 242 -26.66 -2.93 -38.56
C VAL A 242 -25.22 -2.58 -38.20
N ARG A 243 -24.82 -2.88 -36.96
CA ARG A 243 -23.45 -2.77 -36.48
C ARG A 243 -22.96 -4.14 -36.03
N PHE A 244 -21.69 -4.42 -36.23
CA PHE A 244 -21.06 -5.63 -35.71
C PHE A 244 -20.67 -5.41 -34.25
N ILE A 245 -21.21 -6.24 -33.36
CA ILE A 245 -20.77 -6.30 -31.96
C ILE A 245 -19.92 -7.55 -31.79
N THR A 246 -18.74 -7.35 -31.22
CA THR A 246 -17.83 -8.41 -30.82
C THR A 246 -18.20 -8.87 -29.42
N LYS A 247 -18.66 -10.12 -29.26
CA LYS A 247 -19.04 -10.70 -27.96
C LYS A 247 -18.12 -11.87 -27.61
N TYR A 248 -17.75 -11.97 -26.34
CA TYR A 248 -17.07 -13.13 -25.80
C TYR A 248 -18.11 -14.22 -25.46
N VAL A 249 -17.94 -15.40 -26.05
CA VAL A 249 -18.83 -16.54 -25.84
C VAL A 249 -18.00 -17.77 -25.45
N LYS A 250 -18.45 -18.49 -24.43
CA LYS A 250 -17.81 -19.72 -23.95
C LYS A 250 -18.26 -20.89 -24.82
N LYS A 251 -17.35 -21.47 -25.60
CA LYS A 251 -17.60 -22.63 -26.46
C LYS A 251 -16.96 -23.88 -25.90
N SER A 252 -17.63 -25.01 -26.03
CA SER A 252 -17.06 -26.33 -25.75
C SER A 252 -16.38 -26.85 -27.01
N LEU A 253 -15.13 -27.29 -26.87
CA LEU A 253 -14.32 -27.85 -27.94
C LEU A 253 -13.84 -29.24 -27.52
N THR A 254 -13.84 -30.18 -28.47
CA THR A 254 -13.29 -31.53 -28.29
C THR A 254 -11.88 -31.54 -28.84
N VAL A 255 -10.87 -31.72 -27.99
CA VAL A 255 -9.45 -31.66 -28.35
C VAL A 255 -8.69 -32.80 -27.69
N ARG A 256 -7.62 -33.27 -28.32
CA ARG A 256 -6.74 -34.29 -27.74
C ARG A 256 -5.94 -33.71 -26.57
N PRO A 257 -5.68 -34.49 -25.50
CA PRO A 257 -4.93 -34.03 -24.34
C PRO A 257 -3.57 -33.40 -24.69
N ARG A 258 -2.82 -34.01 -25.63
CA ARG A 258 -1.50 -33.49 -26.05
C ARG A 258 -1.58 -32.11 -26.70
N GLU A 259 -2.55 -31.91 -27.59
CA GLU A 259 -2.77 -30.61 -28.25
C GLU A 259 -3.18 -29.53 -27.24
N LEU A 260 -3.96 -29.91 -26.22
CA LEU A 260 -4.37 -29.00 -25.15
C LEU A 260 -3.17 -28.56 -24.31
N ILE A 261 -2.27 -29.49 -23.97
CA ILE A 261 -1.05 -29.19 -23.20
C ILE A 261 -0.09 -28.31 -24.02
N GLN A 262 0.04 -28.56 -25.32
CA GLN A 262 0.85 -27.71 -26.18
C GLN A 262 0.31 -26.27 -26.21
N LYS A 263 -1.01 -26.11 -26.40
CA LYS A 263 -1.66 -24.78 -26.33
C LYS A 263 -1.47 -24.13 -24.96
N LEU A 264 -1.56 -24.90 -23.88
CA LEU A 264 -1.31 -24.41 -22.53
C LEU A 264 0.13 -23.88 -22.38
N HIS A 265 1.13 -24.61 -22.87
CA HIS A 265 2.52 -24.18 -22.84
C HIS A 265 2.76 -22.90 -23.65
N GLU A 266 2.11 -22.75 -24.80
CA GLU A 266 2.19 -21.53 -25.62
C GLU A 266 1.57 -20.30 -24.92
N GLU A 267 0.44 -20.48 -24.23
CA GLU A 267 -0.28 -19.39 -23.54
C GLU A 267 0.29 -19.09 -22.14
N LEU A 268 1.10 -19.98 -21.56
CA LEU A 268 1.56 -19.93 -20.16
C LEU A 268 2.41 -18.69 -19.84
N ASP A 269 3.35 -18.35 -20.72
CA ASP A 269 4.24 -17.20 -20.52
C ASP A 269 3.46 -15.88 -20.54
N ALA A 270 2.45 -15.77 -21.41
CA ALA A 270 1.56 -14.60 -21.46
C ALA A 270 0.74 -14.48 -20.17
N TYR A 271 0.20 -15.60 -19.68
CA TYR A 271 -0.53 -15.66 -18.43
C TYR A 271 0.34 -15.24 -17.23
N TYR A 272 1.54 -15.78 -17.08
CA TYR A 272 2.43 -15.41 -15.98
C TYR A 272 2.85 -13.94 -16.02
N ASN A 273 3.03 -13.36 -17.19
CA ASN A 273 3.31 -11.94 -17.33
C ASN A 273 2.09 -11.10 -16.92
N HIS A 274 0.88 -11.52 -17.29
CA HIS A 274 -0.36 -10.86 -16.88
C HIS A 274 -0.54 -10.88 -15.35
N GLU A 275 -0.41 -12.05 -14.72
CA GLU A 275 -0.46 -12.22 -13.25
C GLU A 275 0.59 -11.35 -12.56
N ARG A 276 1.83 -11.36 -13.06
CA ARG A 276 2.90 -10.51 -12.53
C ARG A 276 2.54 -9.02 -12.61
N ASN A 277 1.94 -8.58 -13.71
CA ASN A 277 1.52 -7.19 -13.89
C ASN A 277 0.42 -6.81 -12.91
N ILE A 278 -0.59 -7.67 -12.72
CA ILE A 278 -1.65 -7.47 -11.72
C ILE A 278 -1.05 -7.34 -10.32
N LEU A 279 -0.18 -8.27 -9.92
CA LEU A 279 0.46 -8.23 -8.61
C LEU A 279 1.31 -6.96 -8.42
N HIS A 280 2.05 -6.55 -9.46
CA HIS A 280 2.84 -5.33 -9.42
C HIS A 280 1.97 -4.09 -9.29
N GLN A 281 0.87 -4.00 -10.06
CA GLN A 281 -0.10 -2.91 -9.98
C GLN A 281 -0.74 -2.84 -8.59
N ASN A 282 -1.19 -3.97 -8.05
CA ASN A 282 -1.76 -4.04 -6.72
C ASN A 282 -0.77 -3.62 -5.63
N LYS A 283 0.50 -4.04 -5.75
CA LYS A 283 1.56 -3.61 -4.83
C LYS A 283 1.83 -2.11 -4.91
N ALA A 284 1.84 -1.55 -6.12
CA ALA A 284 1.99 -0.11 -6.33
C ALA A 284 0.79 0.65 -5.74
N LEU A 285 -0.43 0.18 -5.96
CA LEU A 285 -1.65 0.74 -5.37
C LEU A 285 -1.63 0.70 -3.85
N ASN A 286 -1.20 -0.41 -3.25
CA ASN A 286 -1.09 -0.52 -1.79
C ASN A 286 -0.05 0.46 -1.24
N LYS A 287 1.09 0.61 -1.92
CA LYS A 287 2.09 1.61 -1.54
C LYS A 287 1.54 3.04 -1.66
N LEU A 288 0.74 3.33 -2.68
CA LEU A 288 0.07 4.63 -2.80
C LEU A 288 -0.95 4.82 -1.67
N LYS A 289 -1.76 3.81 -1.35
CA LYS A 289 -2.70 3.81 -0.21
C LYS A 289 -2.01 4.08 1.13
N GLU A 290 -0.85 3.50 1.36
CA GLU A 290 -0.07 3.71 2.59
C GLU A 290 0.50 5.14 2.70
N ASN A 291 0.68 5.85 1.59
CA ASN A 291 1.26 7.19 1.55
C ASN A 291 0.22 8.30 1.32
N LEU A 292 -1.06 7.96 1.20
CA LEU A 292 -2.16 8.92 1.07
C LEU A 292 -2.43 9.54 2.46
N ASN A 293 -2.47 10.87 2.52
CA ASN A 293 -2.90 11.58 3.72
C ASN A 293 -4.43 11.51 3.88
N ASP A 294 -4.96 11.68 5.09
CA ASP A 294 -6.42 11.63 5.37
C ASP A 294 -7.25 12.56 4.47
N ASN A 295 -6.67 13.68 4.02
CA ASN A 295 -7.31 14.65 3.12
C ASN A 295 -7.32 14.23 1.64
N GLU A 296 -6.52 13.23 1.24
CA GLU A 296 -6.40 12.73 -0.13
C GLU A 296 -7.24 11.46 -0.38
N VAL A 297 -7.90 10.93 0.67
CA VAL A 297 -8.80 9.76 0.60
C VAL A 297 -10.19 10.11 0.00
N SER A 298 -10.32 11.27 -0.65
CA SER A 298 -11.54 11.66 -1.37
C SER A 298 -11.56 11.03 -2.77
N GLY A 299 -11.82 9.72 -2.83
CA GLY A 299 -11.83 9.02 -4.12
C GLY A 299 -12.31 7.58 -4.13
N HIS A 300 -12.89 7.08 -3.04
CA HIS A 300 -13.65 5.83 -3.06
C HIS A 300 -15.13 6.09 -2.80
N GLY A 301 -15.78 6.71 -3.79
CA GLY A 301 -17.10 6.31 -4.29
C GLY A 301 -18.28 6.18 -3.33
N LYS A 302 -18.25 6.78 -2.13
CA LYS A 302 -19.41 7.00 -1.27
C LYS A 302 -19.22 8.32 -0.55
N SER A 303 -19.80 9.38 -1.11
CA SER A 303 -19.82 10.70 -0.48
C SER A 303 -20.60 10.65 0.84
N ALA A 304 -20.41 11.63 1.72
CA ALA A 304 -21.22 11.79 2.93
C ALA A 304 -22.75 11.75 2.63
N ALA A 305 -23.15 12.19 1.43
CA ALA A 305 -24.52 12.09 0.92
C ALA A 305 -25.08 10.65 0.88
N ASP A 306 -24.26 9.63 0.58
CA ASP A 306 -24.70 8.23 0.60
C ASP A 306 -25.00 7.75 2.03
N GLY A 307 -24.25 8.25 3.01
CA GLY A 307 -24.47 7.93 4.43
C GLY A 307 -25.80 8.46 4.93
N VAL A 308 -26.13 9.71 4.56
CA VAL A 308 -27.43 10.33 4.89
C VAL A 308 -28.56 9.58 4.18
N GLY A 309 -28.44 9.32 2.88
CA GLY A 309 -29.45 8.57 2.11
C GLY A 309 -29.69 7.16 2.64
N ALA A 310 -28.62 6.43 3.01
CA ALA A 310 -28.75 5.11 3.62
C ALA A 310 -29.43 5.17 4.99
N THR A 311 -29.19 6.22 5.78
CA THR A 311 -29.81 6.42 7.09
C THR A 311 -31.30 6.70 6.94
N CYS A 312 -31.70 7.59 6.03
CA CYS A 312 -33.11 7.86 5.72
C CYS A 312 -33.84 6.59 5.25
N LYS A 313 -33.23 5.84 4.32
CA LYS A 313 -33.81 4.58 3.81
C LYS A 313 -34.00 3.53 4.90
N ARG A 314 -33.00 3.30 5.76
CA ARG A 314 -33.10 2.35 6.87
C ARG A 314 -34.16 2.78 7.89
N SER A 315 -34.26 4.09 8.15
CA SER A 315 -35.23 4.63 9.10
C SER A 315 -36.67 4.34 8.65
N ALA A 316 -36.98 4.60 7.38
CA ALA A 316 -38.26 4.25 6.80
C ALA A 316 -38.50 2.73 6.80
N TYR A 317 -37.48 1.93 6.48
CA TYR A 317 -37.59 0.47 6.51
C TYR A 317 -37.92 -0.07 7.90
N VAL A 318 -37.31 0.50 8.95
CA VAL A 318 -37.59 0.12 10.34
C VAL A 318 -39.01 0.49 10.74
N ILE A 319 -39.52 1.66 10.32
CA ILE A 319 -40.89 2.10 10.63
C ILE A 319 -41.91 1.13 10.02
N VAL A 320 -41.73 0.79 8.74
CA VAL A 320 -42.57 -0.20 8.05
C VAL A 320 -42.45 -1.57 8.69
N ALA A 321 -41.23 -2.01 9.04
CA ALA A 321 -41.01 -3.29 9.70
C ALA A 321 -41.63 -3.38 11.11
N THR A 322 -41.78 -2.25 11.81
CA THR A 322 -42.47 -2.17 13.12
C THR A 322 -43.98 -2.00 13.00
N GLY A 323 -44.55 -2.06 11.79
CA GLY A 323 -45.99 -1.97 11.54
C GLY A 323 -46.53 -0.55 11.39
N GLY A 324 -45.67 0.46 11.25
CA GLY A 324 -46.08 1.82 10.87
C GLY A 324 -46.18 1.96 9.35
N ASP A 325 -47.05 2.82 8.87
CA ASP A 325 -47.26 3.03 7.43
C ASP A 325 -46.70 4.38 6.98
N ILE A 326 -46.11 4.43 5.78
CA ILE A 326 -45.60 5.66 5.15
C ILE A 326 -46.27 5.79 3.79
N ASP A 327 -47.37 6.54 3.75
CA ASP A 327 -48.27 6.66 2.61
C ASP A 327 -48.02 7.92 1.75
N SER A 328 -47.34 8.91 2.31
CA SER A 328 -47.13 10.24 1.71
C SER A 328 -45.69 10.74 1.95
N LEU A 329 -45.27 11.68 1.10
CA LEU A 329 -43.93 12.29 1.21
C LEU A 329 -43.80 13.09 2.51
N GLU A 330 -44.86 13.75 2.93
CA GLU A 330 -44.97 14.48 4.20
C GLU A 330 -44.81 13.52 5.38
N SER A 331 -45.54 12.40 5.38
CA SER A 331 -45.42 11.35 6.41
C SER A 331 -43.99 10.80 6.51
N PHE A 332 -43.29 10.65 5.39
CA PHE A 332 -41.88 10.26 5.37
C PHE A 332 -40.96 11.33 5.99
N ILE A 333 -41.16 12.61 5.64
CA ILE A 333 -40.33 13.72 6.13
C ILE A 333 -40.45 13.83 7.66
N ASP A 334 -41.69 13.85 8.17
CA ASP A 334 -41.97 13.97 9.60
C ASP A 334 -41.37 12.79 10.38
N SER A 335 -41.53 11.58 9.86
CA SER A 335 -40.98 10.35 10.44
C SER A 335 -39.45 10.34 10.55
N VAL A 336 -38.75 10.85 9.53
CA VAL A 336 -37.28 10.89 9.53
C VAL A 336 -36.77 12.02 10.42
N GLN A 337 -37.42 13.19 10.43
CA GLN A 337 -37.05 14.32 11.29
C GLN A 337 -37.31 14.05 12.77
N GLN A 338 -38.40 13.36 13.12
CA GLN A 338 -38.68 12.97 14.50
C GLN A 338 -37.59 12.06 15.08
N ARG A 339 -37.03 11.17 14.25
CA ARG A 339 -35.99 10.22 14.68
C ARG A 339 -34.59 10.82 14.64
N TYR A 340 -34.33 11.74 13.72
CA TYR A 340 -33.03 12.37 13.51
C TYR A 340 -33.17 13.88 13.21
N PRO A 341 -33.30 14.72 14.25
CA PRO A 341 -33.49 16.17 14.08
C PRO A 341 -32.28 16.89 13.45
N ALA A 342 -31.12 16.24 13.42
CA ALA A 342 -29.91 16.75 12.77
C ALA A 342 -29.94 16.65 11.24
N ILE A 343 -30.89 15.92 10.64
CA ILE A 343 -31.03 15.78 9.19
C ILE A 343 -32.07 16.79 8.69
N THR A 344 -31.61 17.77 7.91
CA THR A 344 -32.48 18.75 7.24
C THR A 344 -32.94 18.20 5.89
N ILE A 345 -34.25 18.08 5.69
CA ILE A 345 -34.84 17.61 4.43
C ILE A 345 -35.53 18.80 3.76
N PHE A 346 -35.23 19.03 2.48
CA PHE A 346 -35.87 20.07 1.68
C PHE A 346 -36.84 19.43 0.69
N LYS A 347 -38.10 19.85 0.72
CA LYS A 347 -39.08 19.50 -0.32
C LYS A 347 -38.81 20.39 -1.54
N ILE A 348 -38.65 19.76 -2.70
CA ILE A 348 -38.44 20.45 -3.97
C ILE A 348 -39.68 20.18 -4.82
N ASP A 349 -40.42 21.23 -5.14
CA ASP A 349 -41.58 21.15 -6.02
C ASP A 349 -41.17 21.25 -7.50
N ASP A 350 -42.00 20.75 -8.40
CA ASP A 350 -41.74 20.75 -9.86
C ASP A 350 -41.49 22.16 -10.42
N ASN A 351 -42.17 23.17 -9.86
CA ASN A 351 -41.94 24.58 -10.23
C ASN A 351 -40.53 25.06 -9.85
N ALA A 352 -39.96 24.58 -8.75
CA ALA A 352 -38.59 24.91 -8.34
C ALA A 352 -37.56 24.26 -9.26
N ILE A 353 -37.83 23.04 -9.74
CA ILE A 353 -36.98 22.34 -10.72
C ILE A 353 -36.97 23.10 -12.05
N ASN A 354 -38.13 23.55 -12.51
CA ASN A 354 -38.25 24.34 -13.74
C ASN A 354 -37.49 25.68 -13.64
N ASN A 355 -37.58 26.36 -12.49
CA ASN A 355 -36.83 27.60 -12.24
C ASN A 355 -35.31 27.36 -12.24
N MET A 356 -34.81 26.34 -11.55
CA MET A 356 -33.38 25.99 -11.58
C MET A 356 -32.90 25.62 -12.99
N THR A 357 -33.73 24.92 -13.77
CA THR A 357 -33.38 24.55 -15.16
C THR A 357 -33.23 25.78 -16.04
N ASN A 358 -34.11 26.77 -15.87
CA ASN A 358 -34.04 28.04 -16.58
C ASN A 358 -32.81 28.85 -16.18
N ASP A 359 -32.45 28.88 -14.90
CA ASP A 359 -31.26 29.55 -14.40
C ASP A 359 -29.97 28.90 -14.94
N ILE A 360 -29.89 27.57 -14.94
CA ILE A 360 -28.76 26.83 -15.53
C ILE A 360 -28.61 27.16 -17.02
N GLN A 361 -29.72 27.21 -17.77
CA GLN A 361 -29.68 27.56 -19.20
C GLN A 361 -29.25 29.02 -19.44
N LYS A 362 -29.60 29.93 -18.54
CA LYS A 362 -29.17 31.34 -18.57
C LYS A 362 -27.68 31.47 -18.29
N ASP A 363 -27.17 30.75 -17.30
CA ASP A 363 -25.76 30.77 -16.92
C ASP A 363 -24.87 30.02 -17.94
N ALA A 364 -25.39 28.94 -18.55
CA ALA A 364 -24.72 28.23 -19.63
C ALA A 364 -24.47 29.13 -20.85
N LYS A 365 -25.36 30.11 -21.13
CA LYS A 365 -25.15 31.10 -22.19
C LYS A 365 -24.05 32.12 -21.85
N ASN A 366 -23.78 32.34 -20.57
CA ASN A 366 -22.78 33.30 -20.09
C ASN A 366 -21.39 32.67 -19.84
N LEU A 367 -21.31 31.34 -19.77
CA LEU A 367 -20.04 30.61 -19.63
C LEU A 367 -19.29 30.58 -20.97
N LYS A 368 -18.20 31.36 -21.06
CA LYS A 368 -17.24 31.24 -22.18
C LYS A 368 -16.68 29.82 -22.21
N SER A 369 -16.80 29.15 -23.36
CA SER A 369 -16.24 27.83 -23.61
C SER A 369 -14.74 27.83 -23.32
N PHE A 370 -14.29 26.91 -22.45
CA PHE A 370 -12.88 26.71 -22.15
C PHE A 370 -12.17 26.13 -23.38
N ILE A 371 -11.42 26.96 -24.10
CA ILE A 371 -10.58 26.51 -25.21
C ILE A 371 -9.31 25.90 -24.63
N CYS A 372 -9.38 24.62 -24.24
CA CYS A 372 -8.18 23.84 -24.02
C CYS A 372 -8.44 22.42 -24.50
N THR A 373 -7.92 22.11 -25.69
CA THR A 373 -7.84 20.74 -26.21
C THR A 373 -6.87 19.94 -25.34
N LEU A 374 -7.40 19.14 -24.42
CA LEU A 374 -6.67 18.02 -23.81
C LEU A 374 -6.35 17.02 -24.93
N ARG A 375 -5.16 17.13 -25.52
CA ARG A 375 -4.56 16.07 -26.35
C ARG A 375 -4.22 14.89 -25.43
N CYS A 376 -5.17 13.97 -25.24
CA CYS A 376 -4.85 12.61 -24.82
C CYS A 376 -4.12 11.93 -25.98
N THR A 377 -2.79 12.04 -26.02
CA THR A 377 -1.98 11.24 -26.94
C THR A 377 -1.98 9.79 -26.46
N SER A 378 -2.81 8.96 -27.09
CA SER A 378 -2.65 7.51 -27.11
C SER A 378 -1.35 7.17 -27.85
N LYS A 379 -0.25 7.06 -27.10
CA LYS A 379 0.91 6.28 -27.52
C LYS A 379 0.88 5.02 -26.67
N TYR A 380 1.15 3.87 -27.29
CA TYR A 380 1.04 2.50 -26.77
C TYR A 380 -0.29 1.78 -26.99
N ILE A 381 -0.71 1.71 -28.26
CA ILE A 381 -1.26 0.48 -28.81
C ILE A 381 -0.57 0.23 -30.15
N ARG A 382 0.47 -0.59 -30.15
CA ARG A 382 0.92 -1.40 -31.28
C ARG A 382 1.70 -2.58 -30.76
#